data_AF-X1LZJ4-F1
#
_entry.id   AF-X1LZJ4-F1
#
_cell.length_a   1.000
_cell.length_b   1.000
_cell.length_c   1.000
_cell.angle_alpha   90.00
_cell.angle_beta   90.00
_cell.angle_gamma   90.00
#
_symmetry.space_group_name_H-M   'P 1'
#
loop_
_entity.id
_entity.type
_entity.pdbx_description
1 polymer ?
#
loop_
_entity_poly.entity_id
_entity_poly.type
_entity_poly.pdbx_seq_one_letter_code
_entity_poly.pdbx_strand_id
1 'polypeptide(L)' 'MKVAIASNGKDENANVSEKSGRAPYYLIFENGKLAKVVKNPFRIGGGGAGFGVAEMLSDEKVEMVVS' A
#
# COMPACT_ATOMS: atom_id res chain seq x y z
N MET A 1 -15.44 4.28 1.12
CA MET A 1 -14.17 4.82 0.62
C MET A 1 -13.03 3.96 1.12
N LYS A 2 -12.28 3.31 0.21
CA LYS A 2 -11.07 2.56 0.53
C LYS A 2 -9.82 3.42 0.36
N VAL A 3 -9.01 3.53 1.41
CA VAL A 3 -7.75 4.30 1.40
C VAL A 3 -6.59 3.36 1.67
N ALA A 4 -5.56 3.36 0.81
CA ALA A 4 -4.33 2.61 1.06
C ALA A 4 -3.20 3.53 1.51
N ILE A 5 -2.51 3.15 2.58
CA ILE A 5 -1.34 3.86 3.10
C ILE A 5 -0.10 3.01 2.84
N ALA A 6 0.88 3.56 2.13
CA ALA A 6 2.20 2.94 1.96
C ALA A 6 2.92 2.90 3.31
N SER A 7 3.24 1.72 3.84
CA SER A 7 3.78 1.56 5.20
C SER A 7 5.06 0.74 5.24
N ASN A 8 5.95 1.11 6.16
CA ASN A 8 7.15 0.35 6.48
C ASN A 8 6.86 -0.88 7.37
N GLY A 9 5.64 -0.97 7.92
CA GLY A 9 5.23 -2.07 8.79
C GLY A 9 3.82 -2.56 8.48
N LYS A 10 3.38 -3.54 9.26
CA LYS A 10 2.13 -4.30 9.04
C LYS A 10 1.00 -3.85 9.97
N ASP A 11 1.20 -2.79 10.73
CA ASP A 11 0.29 -2.29 11.75
C ASP A 11 0.15 -0.77 11.69
N GLU A 12 -0.87 -0.24 12.37
CA GLU A 12 -1.26 1.17 12.34
C GLU A 12 -0.24 2.10 13.02
N ASN A 13 0.70 1.57 13.80
CA ASN A 13 1.75 2.35 14.45
C ASN A 13 3.01 2.47 13.58
N ALA A 14 3.04 1.77 12.44
CA ALA A 14 4.18 1.82 11.54
C ALA A 14 4.22 3.14 10.75
N ASN A 15 5.43 3.66 10.57
CA ASN A 15 5.66 4.87 9.79
C ASN A 15 5.23 4.68 8.32
N VAL A 16 4.68 5.75 7.75
CA VAL A 16 4.46 5.86 6.31
C VAL A 16 5.79 5.69 5.59
N SER A 17 5.78 4.94 4.49
CA SER A 17 6.99 4.63 3.74
C SER A 17 7.40 5.78 2.83
N GLU A 18 8.65 6.21 2.88
CA GLU A 18 9.20 7.23 1.97
C GLU A 18 9.25 6.79 0.49
N LYS A 19 9.04 5.50 0.24
CA LYS A 19 9.15 4.90 -1.10
C LYS A 19 7.83 4.25 -1.49
N SER A 20 6.89 5.02 -2.04
CA SER A 20 5.57 4.53 -2.47
C SER A 20 5.64 3.18 -3.21
N GLY A 21 6.09 3.14 -4.47
CA GLY A 21 6.10 1.89 -5.26
C GLY A 21 6.92 0.74 -4.69
N ARG A 22 7.83 0.98 -3.74
CA ARG A 22 8.65 -0.05 -3.08
C ARG A 22 8.36 -0.20 -1.59
N ALA A 23 7.24 0.36 -1.12
CA ALA A 23 6.84 0.28 0.27
C ALA A 23 6.68 -1.20 0.64
N PRO A 24 7.17 -1.66 1.80
CA PRO A 24 7.06 -3.06 2.19
C PRO A 24 5.61 -3.55 2.28
N TYR A 25 4.69 -2.68 2.70
CA TYR A 25 3.28 -2.99 2.90
C TYR A 25 2.37 -1.85 2.44
N TYR A 26 1.11 -2.20 2.20
CA TYR A 26 -0.01 -1.28 2.05
C TYR A 26 -1.08 -1.61 3.07
N LEU A 27 -1.40 -0.64 3.92
CA LEU A 27 -2.47 -0.73 4.92
C LEU A 27 -3.74 -0.15 4.30
N ILE A 28 -4.76 -0.98 4.10
CA ILE A 28 -6.03 -0.58 3.49
C ILE A 28 -7.05 -0.31 4.60
N PHE A 29 -7.55 0.91 4.63
CA PHE A 29 -8.55 1.39 5.57
C PHE A 29 -9.91 1.51 4.88
N GLU A 30 -10.95 1.09 5.60
CA GLU A 30 -12.35 1.26 5.25
C GLU A 30 -13.07 1.93 6.41
N ASN A 31 -13.68 3.09 6.14
CA ASN A 31 -14.42 3.86 7.16
C ASN A 31 -13.59 4.13 8.43
N GLY A 32 -12.31 4.44 8.26
CA GLY A 32 -11.37 4.76 9.35
C GLY A 32 -10.86 3.55 10.14
N LYS A 33 -11.16 2.31 9.72
CA LYS A 33 -10.67 1.08 10.36
C LYS A 33 -9.74 0.33 9.42
N LEU A 34 -8.66 -0.25 9.96
CA LEU A 34 -7.78 -1.12 9.20
C LEU A 34 -8.55 -2.38 8.76
N ALA A 35 -8.80 -2.49 7.46
CA ALA A 35 -9.56 -3.58 6.87
C ALA A 35 -8.64 -4.70 6.36
N LYS A 36 -7.48 -4.34 5.79
CA LYS A 36 -6.55 -5.30 5.19
C LYS A 36 -5.11 -4.79 5.22
N VAL A 37 -4.17 -5.73 5.31
CA VAL A 37 -2.74 -5.47 5.15
C VAL A 37 -2.24 -6.27 3.95
N VAL A 38 -1.66 -5.57 2.97
CA VAL A 38 -1.13 -6.18 1.75
C VAL A 38 0.39 -6.07 1.76
N LYS A 39 1.09 -7.19 1.56
CA LYS A 39 2.55 -7.19 1.38
C LYS A 39 2.87 -6.85 -0.07
N ASN A 40 3.77 -5.91 -0.31
CA ASN A 40 4.14 -5.50 -1.66
C ASN A 40 5.13 -6.50 -2.28
N PRO A 41 4.74 -7.26 -3.33
CA PRO A 41 5.66 -8.17 -4.02
C PRO A 41 6.70 -7.41 -4.85
N PHE A 42 6.40 -6.17 -5.25
CA PHE A 42 7.22 -5.33 -6.13
C PHE A 42 8.30 -4.53 -5.38
N ARG A 43 8.47 -4.75 -4.07
CA ARG A 43 9.49 -4.07 -3.25
C ARG A 43 10.93 -4.27 -3.78
N ILE A 44 11.20 -5.42 -4.39
CA ILE A 44 12.50 -5.81 -4.95
C ILE A 44 12.29 -6.09 -6.45
N GLY A 45 13.17 -5.56 -7.31
CA GLY A 45 13.04 -5.69 -8.77
C GLY A 45 13.70 -4.52 -9.52
N GLY A 46 13.92 -4.69 -10.83
CA GLY A 46 14.65 -3.73 -11.67
C GLY A 46 13.86 -2.48 -12.09
N GLY A 47 12.52 -2.56 -12.16
CA GLY A 47 11.67 -1.44 -12.62
C GLY A 47 10.18 -1.74 -12.50
N GLY A 48 9.33 -0.75 -12.80
CA GLY A 48 7.87 -0.93 -12.90
C GLY A 48 7.10 -1.06 -11.58
N ALA A 49 7.77 -0.95 -10.42
CA ALA A 49 7.16 -1.21 -9.13
C ALA A 49 5.90 -0.35 -8.84
N GLY A 50 5.90 0.92 -9.24
CA GLY A 50 4.74 1.80 -9.10
C GLY A 50 3.52 1.34 -9.90
N PHE A 51 3.71 0.84 -11.12
CA PHE A 51 2.60 0.32 -11.94
C PHE A 51 2.02 -0.96 -11.34
N GLY A 52 2.88 -1.90 -10.95
CA GLY A 52 2.42 -3.15 -10.32
C GLY A 52 1.67 -2.89 -9.01
N VAL A 53 2.14 -1.94 -8.21
CA VAL A 53 1.41 -1.49 -7.02
C VAL A 53 0.07 -0.86 -7.38
N ALA A 54 0.02 0.03 -8.38
CA ALA A 54 -1.22 0.69 -8.76
C ALA A 54 -2.28 -0.32 -9.22
N GLU A 55 -1.88 -1.32 -10.02
CA GLU A 55 -2.74 -2.43 -10.43
C GLU A 55 -3.22 -3.25 -9.23
N MET A 56 -2.29 -3.68 -8.36
CA MET A 56 -2.61 -4.43 -7.14
C MET A 56 -3.60 -3.69 -6.22
N LEU A 57 -3.45 -2.36 -6.06
CA LEU A 57 -4.37 -1.56 -5.25
C LEU A 57 -5.71 -1.33 -5.97
N SER A 58 -5.71 -1.29 -7.30
CA SER A 58 -6.93 -1.22 -8.10
C SER A 58 -7.78 -2.48 -7.95
N ASP A 59 -7.16 -3.67 -7.92
CA ASP A 59 -7.84 -4.95 -7.67
C ASP A 59 -8.53 -4.98 -6.29
N GLU A 60 -7.94 -4.32 -5.29
CA GLU A 60 -8.52 -4.16 -3.95
C GLU A 60 -9.62 -3.07 -3.89
N LYS A 61 -9.90 -2.41 -5.01
CA LYS A 61 -10.83 -1.28 -5.17
C LYS A 61 -10.46 -0.07 -4.32
N VAL A 62 -9.17 0.18 -4.14
CA VAL A 62 -8.67 1.36 -3.44
C VAL A 62 -9.00 2.61 -4.25
N GLU A 63 -9.59 3.61 -3.60
CA GLU A 63 -10.02 4.86 -4.22
C GLU A 63 -9.00 6.00 -4.00
N MET A 64 -8.18 5.89 -2.94
CA MET A 64 -7.18 6.88 -2.59
C MET A 64 -5.91 6.21 -2.05
N VAL A 65 -4.75 6.72 -2.45
CA VAL A 65 -3.44 6.26 -1.95
C VAL A 65 -2.74 7.42 -1.26
N VAL A 66 -2.20 7.15 -0.07
CA VAL A 66 -1.33 8.06 0.69
C VAL A 66 0.06 7.41 0.78
N SER A 67 1.08 8.13 0.32
CA SER A 67 2.46 7.62 0.26
C SER A 67 3.49 8.72 0.31
#